data_AF-A0A0Q5MJ82-F1
#
_entry.id   AF-A0A0Q5MJ82-F1
#
_cell.length_a   1.000
_cell.length_b   1.000
_cell.length_c   1.000
_cell.angle_alpha   90.00
_cell.angle_beta   90.00
_cell.angle_gamma   90.00
#
_symmetry.space_group_name_H-M   'P 1'
#
loop_
_entity.id
_entity.type
_entity.pdbx_description
1 polymer ?
#
loop_
_entity_poly.entity_id
_entity_poly.type
_entity_poly.pdbx_seq_one_letter_code
_entity_poly.pdbx_strand_id
1 'polypeptide(L)'
;MYVNTETGEYPVSEAQIRERHPEWCYPIPFEPCDGYALPAPAEPPAYNPATHRLVESAIKDGDGWRQKWTVVKLKAAESAELLATEKARLLTAVTARRWEIETGGVTFPDGTRIGSTTEDQNRITTVIANAALAGVSSVDFKAASGWVSLTLAELQSVAAAIALHVQACFSAERAHHEAIDALTTLAQAQAYDINGGWPA
;
A
#
# COMPACT_ATOMS: atom_id res chain seq x y z
N MET A 1 -31.74 -1.95 12.26
CA MET A 1 -32.28 -3.13 11.53
C MET A 1 -33.16 -3.90 12.50
N TYR A 2 -34.26 -4.44 12.01
CA TYR A 2 -35.23 -5.21 12.79
C TYR A 2 -35.03 -6.71 12.55
N VAL A 3 -35.50 -7.51 13.50
CA VAL A 3 -35.65 -8.96 13.34
C VAL A 3 -37.12 -9.28 13.14
N ASN A 4 -37.43 -10.13 12.16
CA ASN A 4 -38.76 -10.72 12.06
C ASN A 4 -38.91 -11.76 13.20
N THR A 5 -39.86 -11.55 14.10
CA THR A 5 -40.00 -12.34 15.33
C THR A 5 -40.58 -13.73 15.08
N GLU A 6 -41.20 -13.96 13.93
CA GLU A 6 -41.79 -15.24 13.52
C GLU A 6 -40.76 -16.11 12.79
N THR A 7 -40.03 -15.53 11.84
CA THR A 7 -39.07 -16.26 10.98
C THR A 7 -37.64 -16.22 11.51
N GLY A 8 -37.32 -15.30 12.42
CA GLY A 8 -35.97 -15.02 12.87
C GLY A 8 -35.09 -14.30 11.84
N GLU A 9 -35.68 -13.83 10.72
CA GLU A 9 -34.93 -13.14 9.67
C GLU A 9 -34.32 -11.84 10.19
N TYR A 10 -33.01 -11.70 10.02
CA TYR A 10 -32.22 -10.53 10.38
C TYR A 10 -30.99 -10.43 9.45
N PRO A 11 -30.59 -9.23 9.01
CA PRO A 11 -31.18 -7.93 9.33
C PRO A 11 -32.28 -7.51 8.34
N VAL A 12 -33.41 -6.97 8.83
CA VAL A 12 -34.49 -6.39 8.02
C VAL A 12 -34.51 -4.87 8.16
N SER A 13 -34.46 -4.13 7.05
CA SER A 13 -34.51 -2.66 7.05
C SER A 13 -35.94 -2.12 7.11
N GLU A 14 -36.09 -0.86 7.51
CA GLU A 14 -37.38 -0.15 7.44
C GLU A 14 -37.99 -0.20 6.03
N ALA A 15 -37.18 0.02 4.99
CA ALA A 15 -37.64 -0.02 3.60
C ALA A 15 -38.20 -1.39 3.22
N GLN A 16 -37.55 -2.47 3.64
CA GLN A 16 -38.02 -3.84 3.41
C GLN A 16 -39.32 -4.13 4.17
N ILE A 17 -39.49 -3.60 5.39
CA ILE A 17 -40.75 -3.75 6.14
C ILE A 17 -41.87 -3.03 5.40
N ARG A 18 -41.66 -1.77 4.98
CA ARG A 18 -42.64 -0.99 4.21
C ARG A 18 -43.02 -1.64 2.89
N GLU A 19 -42.05 -2.23 2.19
CA GLU A 19 -42.28 -2.96 0.94
C GLU A 19 -43.08 -4.24 1.15
N ARG A 20 -42.83 -4.98 2.25
CA ARG A 20 -43.52 -6.23 2.58
C ARG A 20 -44.92 -6.01 3.13
N HIS A 21 -45.15 -4.89 3.79
CA HIS A 21 -46.42 -4.52 4.42
C HIS A 21 -46.84 -3.11 3.96
N PRO A 22 -47.16 -2.93 2.67
CA PRO A 22 -47.52 -1.62 2.09
C PRO A 22 -48.89 -1.12 2.56
N GLU A 23 -49.74 -2.01 3.08
CA GLU A 23 -51.05 -1.68 3.64
C GLU A 23 -50.98 -1.03 5.02
N TRP A 24 -49.83 -1.13 5.69
CA TRP A 24 -49.65 -0.58 7.03
C TRP A 24 -49.29 0.91 7.00
N CYS A 25 -49.95 1.70 7.85
CA CYS A 25 -49.61 3.10 8.04
C CYS A 25 -48.54 3.22 9.15
N TYR A 26 -47.33 3.61 8.78
CA TYR A 26 -46.21 3.70 9.72
C TYR A 26 -46.13 5.09 10.37
N PRO A 27 -45.98 5.18 11.70
CA PRO A 27 -45.83 6.45 12.40
C PRO A 27 -44.48 7.12 12.08
N ILE A 28 -44.35 8.38 12.51
CA ILE A 28 -43.10 9.14 12.48
C ILE A 28 -42.81 9.60 13.92
N PRO A 29 -41.70 9.15 14.56
CA PRO A 29 -40.66 8.27 14.03
C PRO A 29 -41.18 6.87 13.70
N PHE A 30 -40.48 6.16 12.80
CA PHE A 30 -40.90 4.84 12.33
C PHE A 30 -40.99 3.83 13.49
N GLU A 31 -42.13 3.16 13.57
CA GLU A 31 -42.34 1.97 14.38
C GLU A 31 -42.82 0.84 13.45
N PRO A 32 -42.25 -0.36 13.52
CA PRO A 32 -42.64 -1.44 12.63
C PRO A 32 -44.03 -1.98 13.00
N CYS A 33 -44.70 -2.65 12.05
CA CYS A 33 -45.88 -3.43 12.34
C CYS A 33 -45.55 -4.64 13.24
N ASP A 34 -46.59 -5.30 13.77
CA ASP A 34 -46.46 -6.53 14.55
C ASP A 34 -45.65 -7.59 13.78
N GLY A 35 -44.93 -8.44 14.51
CA GLY A 35 -44.04 -9.45 13.91
C GLY A 35 -42.61 -8.97 13.68
N TYR A 36 -42.27 -7.74 14.08
CA TYR A 36 -40.89 -7.25 14.07
C TYR A 36 -40.49 -6.67 15.43
N ALA A 37 -39.25 -6.90 15.80
CA ALA A 37 -38.65 -6.32 17.00
C ALA A 37 -37.33 -5.63 16.67
N LEU A 38 -36.99 -4.59 17.42
CA LEU A 38 -35.66 -3.98 17.37
C LEU A 38 -34.76 -4.71 18.38
N PRO A 39 -33.71 -5.43 17.96
CA PRO A 39 -32.82 -6.09 18.90
C PRO A 39 -32.04 -5.07 19.73
N ALA A 40 -31.92 -5.31 21.04
CA ALA A 40 -31.07 -4.51 21.92
C ALA A 40 -29.61 -4.59 21.44
N PRO A 41 -28.89 -3.46 21.33
CA PRO A 41 -27.54 -3.44 20.79
C PRO A 41 -26.57 -4.19 21.71
N ALA A 42 -25.56 -4.80 21.10
CA ALA A 42 -24.47 -5.47 21.81
C ALA A 42 -23.12 -5.00 21.24
N GLU A 43 -22.12 -4.88 22.10
CA GLU A 43 -20.78 -4.51 21.69
C GLU A 43 -20.15 -5.65 20.85
N PRO A 44 -19.55 -5.33 19.68
CA PRO A 44 -18.82 -6.33 18.91
C PRO A 44 -17.54 -6.76 19.63
N PRO A 45 -17.20 -8.07 19.62
CA PRO A 45 -15.96 -8.55 20.19
C PRO A 45 -14.74 -8.08 19.37
N ALA A 46 -13.59 -7.95 20.02
CA ALA A 46 -12.33 -7.75 19.32
C ALA A 46 -12.02 -8.96 18.40
N TYR A 47 -11.54 -8.69 17.19
CA TYR A 47 -11.15 -9.71 16.22
C TYR A 47 -9.99 -9.22 15.35
N ASN A 48 -9.32 -10.16 14.68
CA ASN A 48 -8.29 -9.84 13.71
C ASN A 48 -8.90 -9.73 12.29
N PRO A 49 -8.97 -8.53 11.69
CA PRO A 49 -9.57 -8.34 10.37
C PRO A 49 -8.77 -8.98 9.23
N ALA A 50 -7.52 -9.39 9.46
CA ALA A 50 -6.73 -10.14 8.48
C ALA A 50 -7.17 -11.60 8.33
N THR A 51 -7.93 -12.12 9.29
CA THR A 51 -8.26 -13.56 9.36
C THR A 51 -9.74 -13.84 9.63
N HIS A 52 -10.47 -12.86 10.16
CA HIS A 52 -11.87 -13.00 10.54
C HIS A 52 -12.68 -11.77 10.11
N ARG A 53 -14.00 -11.94 10.07
CA ARG A 53 -14.99 -10.88 9.96
C ARG A 53 -16.09 -11.09 11.00
N LEU A 54 -16.83 -10.03 11.28
CA LEU A 54 -18.00 -10.10 12.13
C LEU A 54 -19.25 -10.40 11.30
N VAL A 55 -20.05 -11.34 11.78
CA VAL A 55 -21.41 -11.59 11.29
C VAL A 55 -22.37 -11.14 12.38
N GLU A 56 -23.22 -10.19 12.03
CA GLU A 56 -24.29 -9.73 12.89
C GLU A 56 -25.51 -10.66 12.75
N SER A 57 -26.10 -11.06 13.88
CA SER A 57 -27.38 -11.74 13.93
C SER A 57 -28.21 -11.23 15.11
N ALA A 58 -29.50 -11.57 15.14
CA ALA A 58 -30.34 -11.34 16.30
C ALA A 58 -30.62 -12.67 16.99
N ILE A 59 -30.57 -12.69 18.32
CA ILE A 59 -30.94 -13.84 19.14
C ILE A 59 -32.06 -13.45 20.11
N LYS A 60 -32.93 -14.42 20.42
CA LYS A 60 -33.95 -14.23 21.44
C LYS A 60 -33.30 -14.18 22.83
N ASP A 61 -33.69 -13.20 23.63
CA ASP A 61 -33.16 -12.95 24.98
C ASP A 61 -34.34 -12.57 25.91
N GLY A 62 -34.84 -13.56 26.65
CA GLY A 62 -36.10 -13.44 27.40
C GLY A 62 -37.29 -13.16 26.48
N ASP A 63 -38.05 -12.12 26.81
CA ASP A 63 -39.18 -11.63 26.01
C ASP A 63 -38.75 -10.70 24.87
N GLY A 64 -37.45 -10.39 24.78
CA GLY A 64 -36.88 -9.49 23.79
C GLY A 64 -35.92 -10.17 22.82
N TRP A 65 -35.25 -9.33 22.03
CA TRP A 65 -34.20 -9.73 21.11
C TRP A 65 -32.94 -8.93 21.41
N ARG A 66 -31.79 -9.54 21.20
CA ARG A 66 -30.47 -8.91 21.35
C ARG A 66 -29.63 -9.14 20.11
N GLN A 67 -28.86 -8.14 19.71
CA GLN A 67 -27.81 -8.31 18.71
C GLN A 67 -26.76 -9.30 19.21
N LYS A 68 -26.25 -10.13 18.30
CA LYS A 68 -25.15 -11.05 18.52
C LYS A 68 -24.14 -10.87 17.41
N TRP A 69 -22.89 -10.70 17.80
CA TRP A 69 -21.76 -10.66 16.89
C TRP A 69 -21.04 -12.01 16.93
N THR A 70 -20.87 -12.62 15.77
CA THR A 70 -20.12 -13.87 15.62
C THR A 70 -18.86 -13.61 14.82
N VAL A 71 -17.70 -13.95 15.39
CA VAL A 71 -16.42 -13.90 14.70
C VAL A 71 -16.32 -15.11 13.78
N VAL A 72 -16.28 -14.88 12.46
CA VAL A 72 -16.22 -15.92 11.44
C VAL A 72 -14.92 -15.79 10.66
N LYS A 73 -14.22 -16.91 10.45
CA LYS A 73 -13.00 -16.95 9.65
C LYS A 73 -13.30 -16.51 8.21
N LEU A 74 -12.43 -15.69 7.65
CA LEU A 74 -12.52 -15.30 6.25
C LEU A 74 -12.44 -16.53 5.34
N LYS A 75 -13.21 -16.50 4.26
CA LYS A 75 -13.09 -17.47 3.18
C LYS A 75 -11.73 -17.30 2.49
N ALA A 76 -11.29 -18.35 1.81
CA ALA A 76 -10.03 -18.33 1.06
C ALA A 76 -9.99 -17.18 0.03
N ALA A 77 -11.10 -16.94 -0.68
CA ALA A 77 -11.21 -15.84 -1.65
C ALA A 77 -11.10 -14.45 -0.99
N GLU A 78 -11.77 -14.23 0.15
CA GLU A 78 -11.68 -12.97 0.90
C GLU A 78 -10.25 -12.72 1.41
N SER A 79 -9.60 -13.77 1.91
CA SER A 79 -8.22 -13.68 2.39
C SER A 79 -7.22 -13.42 1.25
N ALA A 80 -7.44 -14.04 0.09
CA ALA A 80 -6.61 -13.85 -1.10
C ALA A 80 -6.73 -12.43 -1.66
N GLU A 81 -7.93 -11.85 -1.68
CA GLU A 81 -8.16 -10.48 -2.14
C GLU A 81 -7.44 -9.45 -1.26
N LEU A 82 -7.51 -9.62 0.06
CA LEU A 82 -6.79 -8.75 1.00
C LEU A 82 -5.28 -8.85 0.79
N LEU A 83 -4.75 -10.08 0.63
CA LEU A 83 -3.34 -10.28 0.34
C LEU A 83 -2.92 -9.63 -0.99
N ALA A 84 -3.70 -9.80 -2.06
CA ALA A 84 -3.42 -9.22 -3.36
C ALA A 84 -3.41 -7.68 -3.30
N THR A 85 -4.38 -7.09 -2.60
CA THR A 85 -4.45 -5.64 -2.37
C THR A 85 -3.21 -5.13 -1.65
N GLU A 86 -2.77 -5.82 -0.58
CA GLU A 86 -1.59 -5.39 0.17
C GLU A 86 -0.30 -5.57 -0.62
N LYS A 87 -0.15 -6.67 -1.39
CA LYS A 87 0.98 -6.84 -2.31
C LYS A 87 1.05 -5.70 -3.34
N ALA A 88 -0.07 -5.32 -3.95
CA ALA A 88 -0.11 -4.22 -4.92
C ALA A 88 0.33 -2.87 -4.29
N ARG A 89 -0.08 -2.62 -3.05
CA ARG A 89 0.37 -1.46 -2.27
C ARG A 89 1.88 -1.49 -2.05
N LEU A 90 2.44 -2.63 -1.64
CA LEU A 90 3.87 -2.80 -1.39
C LEU A 90 4.70 -2.63 -2.66
N LEU A 91 4.30 -3.23 -3.78
CA LEU A 91 4.99 -3.08 -5.08
C LEU A 91 5.05 -1.61 -5.49
N THR A 92 3.94 -0.89 -5.37
CA THR A 92 3.90 0.55 -5.65
C THR A 92 4.87 1.34 -4.75
N ALA A 93 4.91 1.02 -3.46
CA ALA A 93 5.79 1.67 -2.50
C ALA A 93 7.28 1.37 -2.76
N VAL A 94 7.62 0.14 -3.14
CA VAL A 94 8.99 -0.26 -3.51
C VAL A 94 9.45 0.47 -4.76
N THR A 95 8.61 0.58 -5.81
CA THR A 95 8.95 1.33 -7.02
C THR A 95 9.15 2.83 -6.73
N ALA A 96 8.32 3.41 -5.85
CA ALA A 96 8.52 4.78 -5.38
C ALA A 96 9.84 4.93 -4.61
N ARG A 97 10.16 3.97 -3.74
CA ARG A 97 11.38 3.97 -2.94
C ARG A 97 12.64 3.87 -3.81
N ARG A 98 12.64 3.00 -4.83
CA ARG A 98 13.71 2.96 -5.84
C ARG A 98 13.91 4.35 -6.43
N TRP A 99 12.84 4.99 -6.89
CA TRP A 99 12.92 6.29 -7.54
C TRP A 99 13.54 7.36 -6.63
N GLU A 100 13.17 7.40 -5.34
CA GLU A 100 13.76 8.30 -4.35
C GLU A 100 15.27 8.13 -4.23
N ILE A 101 15.75 6.88 -4.15
CA ILE A 101 17.17 6.56 -3.98
C ILE A 101 17.95 6.76 -5.29
N GLU A 102 17.38 6.32 -6.41
CA GLU A 102 17.96 6.47 -7.74
C GLU A 102 18.18 7.94 -8.08
N THR A 103 17.24 8.83 -7.72
CA THR A 103 17.36 10.27 -7.95
C THR A 103 18.04 11.03 -6.81
N GLY A 104 18.36 10.33 -5.72
CA GLY A 104 18.97 10.85 -4.49
C GLY A 104 20.44 11.27 -4.62
N GLY A 105 21.06 11.08 -5.79
CA GLY A 105 22.46 11.41 -6.04
C GLY A 105 23.45 10.40 -5.45
N VAL A 106 24.71 10.53 -5.85
CA VAL A 106 25.83 9.74 -5.33
C VAL A 106 26.79 10.68 -4.61
N THR A 107 27.18 10.31 -3.39
CA THR A 107 28.19 11.03 -2.60
C THR A 107 29.51 10.29 -2.67
N PHE A 108 30.57 10.99 -3.06
CA PHE A 108 31.92 10.48 -3.17
C PHE A 108 32.71 10.68 -1.84
N PRO A 109 33.81 9.94 -1.61
CA PRO A 109 34.60 10.03 -0.37
C PRO A 109 35.17 11.41 -0.05
N ASP A 110 35.34 12.26 -1.06
CA ASP A 110 35.80 13.65 -0.94
C ASP A 110 34.67 14.63 -0.52
N GLY A 111 33.44 14.14 -0.37
CA GLY A 111 32.25 14.93 -0.05
C GLY A 111 31.55 15.52 -1.28
N THR A 112 32.07 15.31 -2.49
CA THR A 112 31.41 15.74 -3.72
C THR A 112 30.09 14.97 -3.87
N ARG A 113 28.99 15.69 -4.11
CA ARG A 113 27.68 15.08 -4.38
C ARG A 113 27.25 15.37 -5.80
N ILE A 114 27.01 14.31 -6.55
CA ILE A 114 26.58 14.38 -7.95
C ILE A 114 25.16 13.87 -8.06
N GLY A 115 24.31 14.62 -8.75
CA GLY A 115 22.94 14.19 -9.03
C GLY A 115 22.95 12.95 -9.93
N SER A 116 21.96 12.08 -9.76
CA SER A 116 21.81 10.84 -10.51
C SER A 116 20.50 10.78 -11.27
N THR A 117 19.81 11.92 -11.44
CA THR A 117 18.62 12.00 -12.29
C THR A 117 18.97 11.63 -13.73
N THR A 118 17.97 11.28 -14.53
CA THR A 118 18.18 11.03 -15.97
C THR A 118 18.84 12.21 -16.68
N GLU A 119 18.53 13.44 -16.26
CA GLU A 119 19.16 14.65 -16.77
C GLU A 119 20.66 14.71 -16.42
N ASP A 120 21.02 14.39 -15.17
CA ASP A 120 22.42 14.36 -14.74
C ASP A 120 23.23 13.29 -15.49
N GLN A 121 22.65 12.09 -15.65
CA GLN A 121 23.25 10.98 -16.39
C GLN A 121 23.50 11.36 -17.86
N ASN A 122 22.50 11.96 -18.52
CA ASN A 122 22.60 12.43 -19.90
C ASN A 122 23.66 13.54 -20.05
N ARG A 123 23.69 14.48 -19.09
CA ARG A 123 24.66 15.59 -19.09
C ARG A 123 26.08 15.08 -18.95
N ILE A 124 26.35 14.17 -18.01
CA ILE A 124 27.69 13.59 -17.81
C ILE A 124 28.16 12.86 -19.07
N THR A 125 27.31 12.02 -19.65
CA THR A 125 27.62 11.29 -20.90
C THR A 125 27.95 12.26 -22.04
N THR A 126 27.18 13.34 -22.19
CA THR A 126 27.39 14.36 -23.21
C THR A 126 28.70 15.13 -23.00
N VAL A 127 29.03 15.51 -21.77
CA VAL A 127 30.28 16.22 -21.44
C VAL A 127 31.49 15.33 -21.75
N ILE A 128 31.45 14.04 -21.39
CA ILE A 128 32.53 13.10 -21.70
C ILE A 128 32.77 13.01 -23.22
N ALA A 129 31.69 12.83 -24.00
CA ALA A 129 31.79 12.72 -25.45
C ALA A 129 32.37 14.00 -26.10
N ASN A 130 31.89 15.18 -25.68
CA ASN A 130 32.33 16.45 -26.22
C ASN A 130 33.78 16.81 -25.81
N ALA A 131 34.15 16.54 -24.56
CA ALA A 131 35.51 16.78 -24.07
C ALA A 131 36.53 15.89 -24.79
N ALA A 132 36.19 14.62 -25.01
CA ALA A 132 37.00 13.69 -25.79
C ALA A 132 37.19 14.19 -27.23
N LEU A 133 36.10 14.62 -27.89
CA LEU A 133 36.15 15.15 -29.26
C LEU A 133 36.98 16.43 -29.36
N ALA A 134 36.89 17.31 -28.38
CA ALA A 134 37.59 18.60 -28.35
C ALA A 134 39.05 18.50 -27.86
N GLY A 135 39.50 17.33 -27.41
CA GLY A 135 40.85 17.15 -26.85
C GLY A 135 41.06 17.86 -25.51
N VAL A 136 39.99 18.09 -24.74
CA VAL A 136 40.02 18.78 -23.45
C VAL A 136 40.39 17.78 -22.35
N SER A 137 41.43 18.10 -21.56
CA SER A 137 41.93 17.21 -20.51
C SER A 137 41.16 17.30 -19.19
N SER A 138 40.49 18.44 -18.94
CA SER A 138 39.71 18.70 -17.73
C SER A 138 38.54 19.63 -18.00
N VAL A 139 37.46 19.46 -17.23
CA VAL A 139 36.23 20.23 -17.36
C VAL A 139 35.81 20.79 -16.00
N ASP A 140 35.30 22.02 -16.00
CA ASP A 140 34.61 22.58 -14.85
C ASP A 140 33.15 22.10 -14.87
N PHE A 141 32.82 21.23 -13.93
CA PHE A 141 31.53 20.61 -13.81
C PHE A 141 30.74 21.19 -12.63
N LYS A 142 29.48 21.57 -12.88
CA LYS A 142 28.56 22.01 -11.83
C LYS A 142 27.86 20.81 -11.18
N ALA A 143 28.43 20.26 -10.12
CA ALA A 143 27.84 19.21 -9.30
C ALA A 143 26.71 19.77 -8.41
N ALA A 144 25.96 18.88 -7.76
CA ALA A 144 24.92 19.30 -6.81
C ALA A 144 25.54 19.98 -5.57
N SER A 145 26.78 19.63 -5.22
CA SER A 145 27.55 20.26 -4.14
C SER A 145 28.28 21.56 -4.55
N GLY A 146 28.27 21.95 -5.83
CA GLY A 146 28.96 23.14 -6.32
C GLY A 146 29.83 22.90 -7.56
N TRP A 147 30.70 23.86 -7.88
CA TRP A 147 31.65 23.73 -8.99
C TRP A 147 32.83 22.83 -8.60
N VAL A 148 33.17 21.89 -9.47
CA VAL A 148 34.34 21.01 -9.34
C VAL A 148 35.07 20.97 -10.68
N SER A 149 36.40 20.92 -10.66
CA SER A 149 37.20 20.69 -11.87
C SER A 149 37.59 19.21 -11.89
N LEU A 150 37.19 18.50 -12.94
CA LEU A 150 37.42 17.07 -13.09
C LEU A 150 38.19 16.79 -14.37
N THR A 151 39.19 15.91 -14.31
CA THR A 151 39.78 15.31 -15.49
C THR A 151 38.75 14.43 -16.22
N LEU A 152 39.00 14.17 -17.50
CA LEU A 152 38.12 13.27 -18.26
C LEU A 152 38.03 11.87 -17.64
N ALA A 153 39.14 11.36 -17.08
CA ALA A 153 39.20 10.07 -16.41
C ALA A 153 38.40 10.04 -15.09
N GLU A 154 38.44 11.11 -14.31
CA GLU A 154 37.61 11.25 -13.11
C GLU A 154 36.13 11.34 -13.47
N LEU A 155 35.78 12.09 -14.52
CA LEU A 155 34.39 12.18 -14.98
C LEU A 155 33.85 10.83 -15.50
N GLN A 156 34.69 10.04 -16.18
CA GLN A 156 34.35 8.66 -16.56
C GLN A 156 34.13 7.76 -15.34
N SER A 157 34.94 7.92 -14.29
CA SER A 157 34.80 7.19 -13.03
C SER A 157 33.50 7.56 -12.31
N VAL A 158 33.13 8.84 -12.32
CA VAL A 158 31.83 9.33 -11.85
C VAL A 158 30.68 8.69 -12.63
N ALA A 159 30.75 8.68 -13.96
CA ALA A 159 29.72 8.08 -14.81
C ALA A 159 29.53 6.58 -14.50
N ALA A 160 30.64 5.85 -14.32
CA ALA A 160 30.61 4.45 -13.94
C ALA A 160 29.98 4.24 -12.55
N ALA A 161 30.31 5.08 -11.57
CA ALA A 161 29.74 5.00 -10.23
C ALA A 161 28.22 5.24 -10.24
N ILE A 162 27.73 6.21 -11.02
CA ILE A 162 26.29 6.45 -11.17
C ILE A 162 25.61 5.26 -11.86
N ALA A 163 26.20 4.72 -12.93
CA ALA A 163 25.64 3.55 -13.61
C ALA A 163 25.52 2.33 -12.67
N LEU A 164 26.54 2.10 -11.84
CA LEU A 164 26.52 1.04 -10.82
C LEU A 164 25.47 1.30 -9.73
N HIS A 165 25.32 2.55 -9.28
CA HIS A 165 24.27 2.95 -8.32
C HIS A 165 22.87 2.67 -8.85
N VAL A 166 22.58 3.11 -10.08
CA VAL A 166 21.29 2.87 -10.74
C VAL A 166 21.03 1.36 -10.87
N GLN A 167 22.02 0.60 -11.34
CA GLN A 167 21.90 -0.86 -11.44
C GLN A 167 21.63 -1.51 -10.07
N ALA A 168 22.28 -1.05 -9.00
CA ALA A 168 22.02 -1.53 -7.65
C ALA A 168 20.59 -1.21 -7.19
N CYS A 169 20.07 -0.02 -7.49
CA CYS A 169 18.68 0.35 -7.20
C CYS A 169 17.68 -0.59 -7.89
N PHE A 170 17.84 -0.86 -9.18
CA PHE A 170 16.97 -1.80 -9.91
C PHE A 170 17.12 -3.25 -9.42
N SER A 171 18.33 -3.65 -9.01
CA SER A 171 18.56 -4.98 -8.45
C SER A 171 17.85 -5.15 -7.10
N ALA A 172 17.86 -4.10 -6.26
CA ALA A 172 17.11 -4.07 -5.00
C ALA A 172 15.60 -4.10 -5.23
N GLU A 173 15.07 -3.28 -6.15
CA GLU A 173 13.64 -3.31 -6.51
C GLU A 173 13.20 -4.72 -6.95
N ARG A 174 13.99 -5.37 -7.84
CA ARG A 174 13.70 -6.73 -8.29
C ARG A 174 13.67 -7.72 -7.11
N ALA A 175 14.66 -7.67 -6.22
CA ALA A 175 14.71 -8.54 -5.06
C ALA A 175 13.48 -8.32 -4.15
N HIS A 176 13.04 -7.07 -3.96
CA HIS A 176 11.83 -6.79 -3.21
C HIS A 176 10.56 -7.30 -3.91
N HIS A 177 10.45 -7.15 -5.23
CA HIS A 177 9.31 -7.66 -6.00
C HIS A 177 9.22 -9.20 -5.90
N GLU A 178 10.34 -9.90 -6.06
CA GLU A 178 10.42 -11.36 -5.90
C GLU A 178 10.02 -11.79 -4.47
N ALA A 179 10.51 -11.08 -3.45
CA ALA A 179 10.16 -11.36 -2.06
C ALA A 179 8.67 -11.09 -1.74
N ILE A 180 8.09 -10.02 -2.27
CA ILE A 180 6.67 -9.69 -2.12
C ILE A 180 5.79 -10.74 -2.81
N ASP A 181 6.18 -11.18 -4.01
CA ASP A 181 5.46 -12.23 -4.74
C ASP A 181 5.43 -13.55 -3.96
N ALA A 182 6.51 -13.89 -3.26
CA ALA A 182 6.61 -15.09 -2.43
C ALA A 182 5.75 -15.05 -1.14
N LEU A 183 5.16 -13.92 -0.75
CA LEU A 183 4.35 -13.83 0.47
C LEU A 183 3.03 -14.60 0.32
N THR A 184 2.65 -15.34 1.36
CA THR A 184 1.49 -16.26 1.31
C THR A 184 0.34 -15.84 2.21
N THR A 185 0.55 -14.86 3.09
CA THR A 185 -0.45 -14.41 4.06
C THR A 185 -0.44 -12.89 4.20
N LEU A 186 -1.60 -12.30 4.54
CA LEU A 186 -1.69 -10.86 4.76
C LEU A 186 -0.77 -10.38 5.89
N ALA A 187 -0.61 -11.18 6.95
CA ALA A 187 0.28 -10.84 8.06
C ALA A 187 1.75 -10.73 7.62
N GLN A 188 2.21 -11.62 6.73
CA GLN A 188 3.55 -11.52 6.15
C GLN A 188 3.72 -10.24 5.32
N ALA A 189 2.70 -9.87 4.53
CA ALA A 189 2.73 -8.64 3.73
C ALA A 189 2.71 -7.37 4.59
N GLN A 190 1.88 -7.32 5.61
CA GLN A 190 1.82 -6.18 6.54
C GLN A 190 3.12 -5.99 7.34
N ALA A 191 3.84 -7.08 7.61
CA ALA A 191 5.11 -7.06 8.32
C ALA A 191 6.33 -6.85 7.41
N TYR A 192 6.14 -6.75 6.09
CA TYR A 192 7.23 -6.65 5.14
C TYR A 192 7.95 -5.30 5.23
N ASP A 193 9.28 -5.31 5.36
CA ASP A 193 10.10 -4.11 5.35
C ASP A 193 10.51 -3.72 3.93
N ILE A 194 10.07 -2.53 3.50
CA ILE A 194 10.42 -1.95 2.20
C ILE A 194 11.68 -1.08 2.24
N ASN A 195 12.26 -0.82 3.43
CA ASN A 195 13.33 0.16 3.61
C ASN A 195 14.73 -0.45 3.67
N GLY A 196 14.86 -1.73 4.00
CA GLY A 196 16.13 -2.45 3.94
C GLY A 196 16.54 -2.84 2.52
N GLY A 197 17.82 -3.15 2.29
CA GLY A 197 18.29 -3.76 1.04
C GLY A 197 18.61 -2.80 -0.11
N TRP A 198 18.47 -1.49 0.10
CA TRP A 198 18.82 -0.47 -0.89
C TRP A 198 20.30 -0.05 -0.85
N PRO A 199 20.88 0.40 -1.98
CA PRO A 199 22.21 1.02 -1.97
C PRO A 199 22.23 2.32 -1.14
N ALA A 200 23.41 2.63 -0.61
CA ALA A 200 23.67 3.83 0.20
C ALA A 200 23.78 5.10 -0.64
#